data_AF-A0A8S4FJJ2-F1
#
_entry.id   AF-A0A8S4FJJ2-F1
#
_cell.length_a   1.000
_cell.length_b   1.000
_cell.length_c   1.000
_cell.angle_alpha   90.00
_cell.angle_beta   90.00
_cell.angle_gamma   90.00
#
_symmetry.space_group_name_H-M   'P 1'
#
loop_
_entity.id
_entity.type
_entity.pdbx_description
1 polymer ?
#
loop_
_entity_poly.entity_id
_entity_poly.type
_entity_poly.pdbx_seq_one_letter_code
_entity_poly.pdbx_strand_id
1 'polypeptide(L)'
;MKSEGTYYFTITGEVREAMINGICNARRSEQDVCLRFIYGFVGEDYEQNDWDISPLMMARFQPASWGQLEHFGKVALTGVFTSFDGGLSTPPKPYDLKNVKVPVLLLYGENDQLTHKSQVARLARELNSTGVLEDMKPGCLWPKLNHLDFTFARDVGKMINKPLLHSIQQLYNKYDP
;
A
#
# COMPACT_ATOMS: atom_id res chain seq x y z
N MET A 1 15.15 6.99 -30.10
CA MET A 1 15.73 5.66 -29.82
C MET A 1 15.15 5.20 -28.49
N LYS A 2 14.06 4.43 -28.51
CA LYS A 2 13.46 3.86 -27.29
C LYS A 2 14.33 2.66 -26.92
N SER A 3 15.17 2.80 -25.90
CA SER A 3 15.87 1.65 -25.33
C SER A 3 14.83 0.77 -24.65
N GLU A 4 14.58 -0.41 -25.22
CA GLU A 4 13.79 -1.46 -24.58
C GLU A 4 14.57 -2.02 -23.38
N GLY A 5 14.57 -1.27 -22.28
CA GLY A 5 15.11 -1.71 -21.01
C GLY A 5 14.10 -2.60 -20.32
N THR A 6 14.46 -3.88 -20.15
CA THR A 6 13.85 -4.89 -19.27
C THR A 6 12.55 -4.44 -18.55
N TYR A 7 11.41 -4.80 -19.12
CA TYR A 7 10.08 -4.37 -18.68
C TYR A 7 9.68 -4.81 -17.25
N TYR A 8 10.44 -5.71 -16.63
CA TYR A 8 10.16 -6.25 -15.30
C TYR A 8 11.44 -6.43 -14.49
N PHE A 9 11.36 -6.31 -13.16
CA PHE A 9 12.33 -6.93 -12.25
C PHE A 9 12.10 -8.45 -12.25
N THR A 10 12.26 -9.10 -13.40
CA THR A 10 12.09 -10.55 -13.55
C THR A 10 13.41 -11.23 -13.24
N ILE A 11 13.58 -11.60 -11.97
CA ILE A 11 14.28 -12.84 -11.64
C ILE A 11 13.33 -13.98 -12.02
N THR A 12 13.80 -15.04 -12.68
CA THR A 12 12.94 -16.19 -13.01
C THR A 12 12.30 -16.75 -11.74
N GLY A 13 11.04 -17.21 -11.83
CA GLY A 13 10.28 -17.67 -10.66
C GLY A 13 11.05 -18.69 -9.81
N GLU A 14 11.77 -19.59 -10.46
CA GLU A 14 12.62 -20.62 -9.84
C GLU A 14 13.82 -20.02 -9.09
N VAL A 15 14.53 -19.04 -9.67
CA VAL A 15 15.66 -18.38 -9.01
C VAL A 15 15.19 -17.50 -7.86
N ARG A 16 14.02 -16.87 -8.00
CA ARG A 16 13.37 -16.10 -6.94
C ARG A 16 12.96 -17.00 -5.78
N GLU A 17 12.30 -18.12 -6.07
CA GLU A 17 11.93 -19.12 -5.06
C GLU A 17 13.18 -19.68 -4.37
N ALA A 18 14.26 -19.96 -5.12
CA ALA A 18 15.53 -20.40 -4.55
C ALA A 18 16.20 -19.34 -3.66
N MET A 19 16.21 -18.07 -4.06
CA MET A 19 16.74 -16.96 -3.24
C MET A 19 15.91 -16.73 -1.98
N ILE A 20 14.57 -16.72 -2.11
CA ILE A 20 13.65 -16.56 -0.98
C ILE A 20 13.85 -17.72 0.00
N ASN A 21 13.88 -18.97 -0.46
CA ASN A 21 14.07 -20.13 0.42
C ASN A 21 15.49 -20.19 1.05
N GLY A 22 16.49 -19.57 0.42
CA GLY A 22 17.87 -19.56 0.91
C GLY A 22 18.18 -18.45 1.93
N ILE A 23 17.49 -17.32 1.87
CA ILE A 23 17.74 -16.13 2.72
C ILE A 23 16.59 -15.91 3.72
N CYS A 24 15.36 -16.18 3.30
CA CYS A 24 14.17 -16.07 4.14
C CYS A 24 13.92 -17.43 4.79
N ASN A 25 14.16 -17.52 6.09
CA ASN A 25 13.81 -18.68 6.88
C ASN A 25 12.43 -18.41 7.50
N ALA A 26 11.39 -18.60 6.70
CA ALA A 26 9.97 -18.39 7.04
C ALA A 26 9.48 -19.10 8.32
N ARG A 27 10.35 -19.84 9.02
CA ARG A 27 10.11 -20.43 10.32
C ARG A 27 10.07 -19.35 11.40
N ARG A 28 8.86 -18.81 11.63
CA ARG A 28 8.36 -18.19 12.88
C ARG A 28 9.42 -17.44 13.70
N SER A 29 9.95 -16.34 13.19
CA SER A 29 10.86 -15.53 13.99
C SER A 29 10.90 -14.08 13.53
N GLU A 30 10.87 -13.17 14.50
CA GLU A 30 11.27 -11.77 14.34
C GLU A 30 12.72 -11.61 13.85
N GLN A 31 13.48 -12.71 13.76
CA GLN A 31 14.85 -12.76 13.25
C GLN A 31 14.93 -13.09 11.75
N ASP A 32 13.80 -13.35 11.08
CA ASP A 32 13.78 -13.52 9.63
C ASP A 32 14.16 -12.20 8.94
N VAL A 33 15.24 -12.25 8.14
CA VAL A 33 15.81 -11.07 7.48
C VAL A 33 14.83 -10.47 6.48
N CYS A 34 14.05 -11.30 5.79
CA CYS A 34 13.10 -10.84 4.79
C CYS A 34 11.87 -10.20 5.44
N LEU A 35 11.41 -10.75 6.57
CA LEU A 35 10.32 -10.17 7.34
C LEU A 35 10.73 -8.84 7.97
N ARG A 36 11.94 -8.74 8.54
CA ARG A 36 12.50 -7.47 9.02
C ARG A 36 12.59 -6.43 7.91
N PHE A 37 13.06 -6.85 6.73
CA PHE A 37 13.13 -5.98 5.57
C PHE A 37 11.75 -5.48 5.18
N ILE A 38 10.75 -6.36 5.05
CA ILE A 38 9.37 -6.01 4.73
C ILE A 38 8.80 -5.03 5.77
N TYR A 39 8.91 -5.35 7.06
CA TYR A 39 8.38 -4.50 8.12
C TYR A 39 9.07 -3.14 8.22
N GLY A 40 10.33 -3.03 7.79
CA GLY A 40 10.99 -1.73 7.62
C GLY A 40 10.29 -0.81 6.62
N PHE A 41 9.58 -1.36 5.63
CA PHE A 41 8.81 -0.57 4.65
C PHE A 41 7.34 -0.41 5.04
N VAL A 42 6.71 -1.46 5.58
CA VAL A 42 5.25 -1.47 5.78
C VAL A 42 4.82 -1.06 7.18
N GLY A 43 5.69 -1.23 8.18
CA GLY A 43 5.43 -1.08 9.61
C GLY A 43 5.34 -2.42 10.34
N GLU A 44 5.91 -2.53 11.53
CA GLU A 44 5.95 -3.79 12.30
C GLU A 44 4.60 -4.16 12.92
N ASP A 45 4.08 -5.36 12.60
CA ASP A 45 2.95 -5.99 13.30
C ASP A 45 3.09 -7.53 13.30
N TYR A 46 3.96 -8.04 14.17
CA TYR A 46 4.16 -9.48 14.31
C TYR A 46 2.93 -10.19 14.91
N GLU A 47 2.11 -9.46 15.69
CA GLU A 47 0.93 -10.00 16.36
C GLU A 47 -0.20 -10.31 15.40
N GLN A 48 -0.39 -9.48 14.37
CA GLN A 48 -1.38 -9.70 13.31
C GLN A 48 -0.83 -10.48 12.12
N ASN A 49 0.46 -10.78 12.07
CA ASN A 49 1.00 -11.64 11.01
C ASN A 49 0.46 -13.07 11.10
N ASP A 50 -0.10 -13.56 9.99
CA ASP A 50 -0.46 -14.97 9.84
C ASP A 50 0.71 -15.74 9.22
N TRP A 51 1.47 -16.41 10.09
CA TRP A 51 2.68 -17.15 9.76
C TRP A 51 2.48 -18.33 8.82
N ASP A 52 1.25 -18.87 8.74
CA ASP A 52 0.95 -20.00 7.86
C ASP A 52 0.75 -19.52 6.42
N ILE A 53 0.30 -18.27 6.22
CA ILE A 53 0.09 -17.67 4.89
C ILE A 53 1.25 -16.74 4.44
N SER A 54 2.04 -16.17 5.35
CA SER A 54 3.16 -15.26 4.99
C SER A 54 4.10 -15.85 3.92
N PRO A 55 4.52 -17.13 4.00
CA PRO A 55 5.45 -17.68 3.01
C PRO A 55 4.81 -17.77 1.61
N LEU A 56 3.52 -18.12 1.56
CA LEU A 56 2.75 -18.14 0.32
C LEU A 56 2.59 -16.74 -0.27
N MET A 57 2.29 -15.74 0.57
CA MET A 57 2.22 -14.34 0.17
C MET A 57 3.55 -13.89 -0.44
N MET A 58 4.68 -14.16 0.22
CA MET A 58 6.02 -13.77 -0.27
C MET A 58 6.37 -14.46 -1.59
N ALA A 59 6.06 -15.75 -1.73
CA ALA A 59 6.30 -16.49 -2.97
C ALA A 59 5.45 -15.98 -4.14
N ARG A 60 4.25 -15.44 -3.85
CA ARG A 60 3.33 -14.89 -4.86
C ARG A 60 3.54 -13.41 -5.14
N PHE A 61 4.27 -12.69 -4.30
CA PHE A 61 4.54 -11.27 -4.48
C PHE A 61 5.16 -11.01 -5.86
N GLN A 62 4.46 -10.24 -6.68
CA GLN A 62 4.92 -9.95 -8.04
C GLN A 62 5.80 -8.70 -8.03
N PRO A 63 6.95 -8.73 -8.73
CA PRO A 63 7.80 -7.56 -8.84
C PRO A 63 7.12 -6.46 -9.65
N ALA A 64 7.29 -5.21 -9.20
CA ALA A 64 6.94 -4.04 -9.99
C ALA A 64 7.91 -3.86 -11.18
N SER A 65 7.49 -3.13 -12.21
CA SER A 65 8.42 -2.72 -13.27
C SER A 65 9.39 -1.64 -12.76
N TRP A 66 10.55 -1.51 -13.40
CA TRP A 66 11.50 -0.44 -13.06
C TRP A 66 10.90 0.96 -13.21
N GLY A 67 10.05 1.15 -14.23
CA GLY A 67 9.33 2.41 -14.42
C GLY A 67 8.36 2.73 -13.27
N GLN A 68 7.72 1.71 -12.68
CA GLN A 68 6.86 1.89 -11.50
C GLN A 68 7.67 2.34 -10.28
N LEU A 69 8.82 1.69 -10.03
CA LEU A 69 9.71 2.07 -8.93
C LEU A 69 10.25 3.49 -9.12
N GLU A 70 10.66 3.83 -10.34
CA GLU A 70 11.09 5.19 -10.70
C GLU A 70 9.96 6.21 -10.49
N HIS A 71 8.74 5.88 -10.90
CA HIS A 71 7.58 6.74 -10.74
C HIS A 71 7.24 7.00 -9.26
N PHE A 72 7.20 5.97 -8.44
CA PHE A 72 6.96 6.12 -7.00
C PHE A 72 8.11 6.87 -6.31
N GLY A 73 9.36 6.64 -6.72
CA GLY A 73 10.50 7.43 -6.28
C GLY A 73 10.35 8.92 -6.60
N LYS A 74 9.88 9.26 -7.82
CA LYS A 74 9.59 10.65 -8.21
C LYS A 74 8.50 11.26 -7.32
N VAL A 75 7.42 10.54 -7.03
CA VAL A 75 6.36 11.02 -6.13
C VAL A 75 6.90 11.24 -4.71
N ALA A 76 7.71 10.31 -4.19
CA ALA A 76 8.29 10.41 -2.85
C ALA A 76 9.26 11.59 -2.72
N LEU A 77 10.11 11.84 -3.74
CA LEU A 77 11.09 12.92 -3.73
C LEU A 77 10.47 14.30 -3.96
N THR A 78 9.49 14.40 -4.87
CA THR A 78 8.87 15.69 -5.21
C THR A 78 7.72 16.04 -4.28
N GLY A 79 7.10 15.06 -3.63
CA GLY A 79 5.86 15.23 -2.85
C GLY A 79 4.63 15.53 -3.72
N VAL A 80 4.75 15.42 -5.05
CA VAL A 80 3.69 15.76 -6.01
C VAL A 80 3.08 14.49 -6.58
N PHE A 81 1.76 14.36 -6.51
CA PHE A 81 1.03 13.29 -7.20
C PHE A 81 1.02 13.59 -8.71
N THR A 82 1.89 12.92 -9.46
CA THR A 82 2.22 13.26 -10.86
C THR A 82 2.09 12.07 -11.79
N SER A 83 1.89 12.31 -13.09
CA SER A 83 1.99 11.26 -14.11
C SER A 83 3.43 10.80 -14.35
N PHE A 84 3.60 9.56 -14.83
CA PHE A 84 4.86 9.04 -15.36
C PHE A 84 5.02 9.48 -16.82
N ASP A 85 5.61 10.65 -17.03
CA ASP A 85 5.95 11.16 -18.37
C ASP A 85 7.46 11.46 -18.41
N GLY A 86 8.22 10.37 -18.55
CA GLY A 86 9.67 10.34 -18.39
C GLY A 86 10.12 10.12 -16.95
N GLY A 87 11.39 9.75 -16.82
CA GLY A 87 12.00 9.32 -15.55
C GLY A 87 12.11 10.41 -14.49
N LEU A 88 12.92 10.15 -13.46
CA LEU A 88 13.10 11.03 -12.29
C LEU A 88 13.48 12.48 -12.65
N SER A 89 14.17 12.68 -13.77
CA SER A 89 14.67 13.99 -14.21
C SER A 89 13.63 14.86 -14.91
N THR A 90 12.45 14.35 -15.26
CA THR A 90 11.42 15.17 -15.90
C THR A 90 10.63 15.97 -14.86
N PRO A 91 10.24 17.23 -15.16
CA PRO A 91 9.37 17.99 -14.26
C PRO A 91 8.08 17.22 -13.92
N PRO A 92 7.55 17.34 -12.69
CA PRO A 92 6.28 16.72 -12.33
C PRO A 92 5.14 17.38 -13.12
N LYS A 93 4.20 16.54 -13.58
CA LYS A 93 2.92 16.91 -14.19
C LYS A 93 1.81 16.48 -13.22
N PRO A 94 1.35 17.38 -12.33
CA PRO A 94 0.44 17.02 -11.25
C PRO A 94 -0.92 16.53 -11.77
N TYR A 95 -1.48 15.51 -11.13
CA TYR A 95 -2.87 15.14 -11.31
C TYR A 95 -3.77 16.13 -10.56
N ASP A 96 -4.80 16.65 -11.24
CA ASP A 96 -5.77 17.55 -10.61
C ASP A 96 -6.87 16.76 -9.88
N LEU A 97 -6.80 16.76 -8.54
CA LEU A 97 -7.79 16.09 -7.70
C LEU A 97 -9.18 16.73 -7.75
N LYS A 98 -9.35 17.93 -8.33
CA LYS A 98 -10.68 18.51 -8.61
C LYS A 98 -11.50 17.66 -9.58
N ASN A 99 -10.84 16.78 -10.34
CA ASN A 99 -11.50 15.84 -11.24
C ASN A 99 -12.08 14.61 -10.54
N VAL A 100 -11.77 14.38 -9.25
CA VAL A 100 -12.43 13.34 -8.46
C VAL A 100 -13.86 13.80 -8.17
N LYS A 101 -14.85 13.04 -8.66
CA LYS A 101 -16.29 13.33 -8.53
C LYS A 101 -17.07 12.33 -7.68
N VAL A 102 -16.42 11.26 -7.23
CA VAL A 102 -17.04 10.21 -6.44
C VAL A 102 -16.83 10.48 -4.95
N PRO A 103 -17.81 10.17 -4.07
CA PRO A 103 -17.62 10.25 -2.62
C PRO A 103 -16.45 9.36 -2.17
N VAL A 104 -15.60 9.87 -1.29
CA VAL A 104 -14.38 9.18 -0.81
C VAL A 104 -14.38 9.08 0.71
N LEU A 105 -14.26 7.85 1.21
CA LEU A 105 -13.91 7.55 2.60
C LEU A 105 -12.45 7.11 2.65
N LEU A 106 -11.63 7.78 3.47
CA LEU A 106 -10.23 7.40 3.67
C LEU A 106 -10.06 6.62 4.97
N LEU A 107 -9.48 5.41 4.86
CA LEU A 107 -9.04 4.60 5.98
C LEU A 107 -7.51 4.63 6.04
N TYR A 108 -6.94 4.75 7.23
CA TYR A 108 -5.49 4.75 7.44
C TYR A 108 -5.07 3.82 8.58
N GLY A 109 -3.85 3.28 8.49
CA GLY A 109 -3.20 2.56 9.57
C GLY A 109 -2.39 3.49 10.46
N GLU A 110 -2.44 3.30 11.77
CA GLU A 110 -1.67 4.14 12.71
C GLU A 110 -0.16 3.86 12.64
N ASN A 111 0.23 2.66 12.19
CA ASN A 111 1.63 2.25 12.03
C ASN A 111 2.00 1.98 10.55
N ASP A 112 1.21 2.50 9.61
CA ASP A 112 1.51 2.36 8.19
C ASP A 112 2.71 3.25 7.81
N GLN A 113 3.85 2.61 7.54
CA GLN A 113 5.10 3.31 7.18
C GLN A 113 5.20 3.62 5.69
N LEU A 114 4.43 2.93 4.84
CA LEU A 114 4.46 3.16 3.38
C LEU A 114 3.51 4.28 2.98
N THR A 115 2.31 4.29 3.57
CA THR A 115 1.27 5.31 3.40
C THR A 115 0.98 6.02 4.72
N HIS A 116 2.01 6.70 5.23
CA HIS A 116 1.97 7.39 6.52
C HIS A 116 0.75 8.31 6.68
N LYS A 117 0.14 8.30 7.88
CA LYS A 117 -1.06 9.07 8.24
C LYS A 117 -1.00 10.54 7.83
N SER A 118 0.16 11.19 7.92
CA SER A 118 0.33 12.58 7.50
C SER A 118 0.12 12.81 5.99
N GLN A 119 0.49 11.83 5.15
CA GLN A 119 0.25 11.87 3.70
C GLN A 119 -1.25 11.67 3.41
N VAL A 120 -1.91 10.73 4.11
CA VAL A 120 -3.36 10.54 4.01
C VAL A 120 -4.11 11.80 4.45
N ALA A 121 -3.65 12.47 5.52
CA ALA A 121 -4.22 13.74 5.97
C ALA A 121 -4.05 14.87 4.95
N ARG A 122 -2.95 14.87 4.17
CA ARG A 122 -2.78 15.81 3.05
C ARG A 122 -3.80 15.53 1.95
N LEU A 123 -3.94 14.27 1.54
CA LEU A 123 -4.95 13.84 0.57
C LEU A 123 -6.37 14.21 1.03
N ALA A 124 -6.69 13.96 2.30
CA ALA A 124 -7.98 14.31 2.89
C ALA A 124 -8.27 15.81 2.76
N ARG A 125 -7.30 16.69 3.07
CA ARG A 125 -7.50 18.14 2.90
C ARG A 125 -7.76 18.54 1.46
N GLU A 126 -7.04 17.95 0.51
CA GLU A 126 -7.23 18.22 -0.92
C GLU A 126 -8.60 17.76 -1.40
N LEU A 127 -9.05 16.55 -1.04
CA LEU A 127 -10.37 16.03 -1.40
C LEU A 127 -11.52 16.75 -0.67
N ASN A 128 -11.30 17.20 0.56
CA ASN A 128 -12.29 18.00 1.28
C ASN A 128 -12.55 19.33 0.57
N SER A 129 -11.51 19.93 -0.04
CA SER A 129 -11.66 21.17 -0.82
C SER A 129 -12.50 21.00 -2.09
N THR A 130 -12.69 19.76 -2.56
CA THR A 130 -13.53 19.45 -3.73
C THR A 130 -14.95 19.02 -3.34
N GLY A 131 -15.23 18.87 -2.03
CA GLY A 131 -16.53 18.48 -1.50
C GLY A 131 -16.85 16.99 -1.61
N VAL A 132 -15.87 16.15 -1.97
CA VAL A 132 -16.09 14.70 -2.15
C VAL A 132 -15.62 13.84 -0.97
N LEU A 133 -14.88 14.42 -0.02
CA LEU A 133 -14.46 13.68 1.16
C LEU A 133 -15.64 13.49 2.11
N GLU A 134 -15.92 12.23 2.42
CA GLU A 134 -16.93 11.83 3.41
C GLU A 134 -16.35 11.86 4.82
N ASP A 135 -15.22 11.20 5.01
CA ASP A 135 -14.53 11.11 6.30
C ASP A 135 -13.09 10.60 6.10
N MET A 136 -12.25 10.83 7.10
CA MET A 136 -10.93 10.23 7.26
C MET A 136 -10.81 9.65 8.67
N LYS A 137 -10.74 8.32 8.78
CA LYS A 137 -10.74 7.62 10.08
C LYS A 137 -9.75 6.46 10.10
N PRO A 138 -9.28 6.01 11.28
CA PRO A 138 -8.42 4.84 11.34
C PRO A 138 -9.17 3.60 10.83
N GLY A 139 -8.46 2.69 10.17
CA GLY A 139 -9.04 1.46 9.61
C GLY A 139 -9.65 0.57 10.70
N CYS A 140 -9.00 0.50 11.86
CA CYS A 140 -9.53 -0.12 13.07
C CYS A 140 -8.87 0.50 14.31
N LEU A 141 -9.19 -0.05 15.50
CA LEU A 141 -8.61 0.41 16.78
C LEU A 141 -7.25 -0.21 17.09
N TRP A 142 -6.71 -1.07 16.21
CA TRP A 142 -5.43 -1.72 16.43
C TRP A 142 -4.28 -0.73 16.15
N PRO A 143 -3.44 -0.40 17.16
CA PRO A 143 -2.44 0.67 17.04
C PRO A 143 -1.29 0.32 16.10
N LYS A 144 -1.02 -0.98 15.87
CA LYS A 144 0.05 -1.44 14.99
C LYS A 144 -0.41 -1.68 13.55
N LEU A 145 -1.66 -1.36 13.21
CA LEU A 145 -2.20 -1.54 11.86
C LEU A 145 -1.29 -0.87 10.82
N ASN A 146 -0.62 -1.70 10.03
CA ASN A 146 0.38 -1.33 9.04
C ASN A 146 -0.19 -1.43 7.61
N HIS A 147 0.66 -1.23 6.59
CA HIS A 147 0.24 -1.26 5.18
C HIS A 147 -0.36 -2.61 4.72
N LEU A 148 0.21 -3.74 5.16
CA LEU A 148 -0.20 -5.09 4.75
C LEU A 148 -1.38 -5.62 5.57
N ASP A 149 -1.60 -5.11 6.78
CA ASP A 149 -2.66 -5.62 7.66
C ASP A 149 -4.07 -5.40 7.12
N PHE A 150 -4.24 -4.40 6.24
CA PHE A 150 -5.50 -4.18 5.51
C PHE A 150 -5.92 -5.38 4.66
N THR A 151 -4.98 -6.26 4.28
CA THR A 151 -5.24 -7.42 3.44
C THR A 151 -4.84 -8.74 4.08
N PHE A 152 -3.76 -8.77 4.88
CA PHE A 152 -3.13 -10.01 5.34
C PHE A 152 -3.08 -10.19 6.87
N ALA A 153 -3.64 -9.27 7.65
CA ALA A 153 -3.75 -9.49 9.09
C ALA A 153 -4.59 -10.74 9.39
N ARG A 154 -4.15 -11.55 10.35
CA ARG A 154 -4.84 -12.77 10.81
C ARG A 154 -6.30 -12.50 11.17
N ASP A 155 -6.58 -11.39 11.86
CA ASP A 155 -7.93 -10.99 12.25
C ASP A 155 -8.54 -9.90 11.33
N VAL A 156 -8.04 -9.70 10.10
CA VAL A 156 -8.50 -8.68 9.13
C VAL A 156 -10.02 -8.72 8.93
N GLY A 157 -10.62 -9.92 8.92
CA GLY A 157 -12.05 -10.10 8.78
C GLY A 157 -12.87 -9.41 9.88
N LYS A 158 -12.37 -9.43 11.12
CA LYS A 158 -13.02 -8.81 12.28
C LYS A 158 -12.67 -7.33 12.40
N MET A 159 -11.40 -7.00 12.22
CA MET A 159 -10.88 -5.66 12.47
C MET A 159 -11.22 -4.66 11.36
N ILE A 160 -11.18 -5.09 10.10
CA ILE A 160 -11.33 -4.21 8.92
C ILE A 160 -12.58 -4.57 8.13
N ASN A 161 -12.72 -5.80 7.66
CA ASN A 161 -13.71 -6.14 6.63
C ASN A 161 -15.16 -5.97 7.14
N LYS A 162 -15.48 -6.45 8.35
CA LYS A 162 -16.81 -6.28 8.93
C LYS A 162 -17.19 -4.79 9.14
N PRO A 163 -16.36 -3.97 9.82
CA PRO A 163 -16.62 -2.51 9.90
C PRO A 163 -16.67 -1.80 8.54
N LEU A 164 -15.87 -2.24 7.57
CA LEU A 164 -15.86 -1.69 6.22
C LEU A 164 -17.20 -1.90 5.52
N LEU A 165 -17.81 -3.09 5.63
CA LEU A 165 -19.14 -3.35 5.06
C LEU A 165 -20.21 -2.38 5.59
N HIS A 166 -20.16 -2.04 6.88
CA HIS A 166 -21.06 -1.02 7.44
C HIS A 166 -20.81 0.37 6.82
N SER A 167 -19.55 0.75 6.65
CA SER A 167 -19.19 2.03 6.01
C SER A 167 -19.63 2.08 4.55
N ILE A 168 -19.46 0.97 3.81
CA ILE A 168 -19.93 0.83 2.43
C ILE A 168 -21.46 0.96 2.38
N GLN A 169 -22.19 0.26 3.26
CA GLN A 169 -23.65 0.35 3.30
C GLN A 169 -24.14 1.77 3.62
N GLN A 170 -23.46 2.48 4.50
CA GLN A 170 -23.78 3.88 4.82
C GLN A 170 -23.62 4.80 3.60
N LEU A 171 -22.51 4.66 2.86
CA LEU A 171 -22.28 5.42 1.63
C LEU A 171 -23.27 5.04 0.54
N TYR A 172 -23.54 3.74 0.38
CA TYR A 172 -24.52 3.23 -0.56
C TYR A 172 -25.90 3.84 -0.31
N ASN A 173 -26.41 3.76 0.93
CA ASN A 173 -27.71 4.33 1.28
C ASN A 173 -27.77 5.86 1.20
N LYS A 174 -26.62 6.55 1.32
CA LYS A 174 -26.55 8.01 1.23
C LYS A 174 -26.64 8.49 -0.23
N TYR A 175 -26.11 7.70 -1.17
CA TYR A 175 -25.91 8.11 -2.56
C TYR A 175 -26.70 7.31 -3.59
N ASP A 176 -27.28 6.16 -3.22
CA ASP A 176 -28.22 5.38 -4.02
C ASP A 176 -29.64 5.56 -3.45
N PRO A 177 -30.52 6.34 -4.12
CA PRO A 177 -31.86 6.67 -3.65
C PRO A 177 -32.89 5.53 -3.76
#